data_AF-A0A354BET4-F1
#
_entry.id   AF-A0A354BET4-F1
#
_cell.length_a   1.000
_cell.length_b   1.000
_cell.length_c   1.000
_cell.angle_alpha   90.00
_cell.angle_beta   90.00
_cell.angle_gamma   90.00
#
_symmetry.space_group_name_H-M   'P 1'
#
loop_
_entity.id
_entity.type
_entity.pdbx_description
1 polymer ?
#
loop_
_entity_poly.entity_id
_entity_poly.type
_entity_poly.pdbx_seq_one_letter_code
_entity_poly.pdbx_strand_id
1 'polypeptide(L)'
;MLHRIFGLETEYGLLIHEDRPDHSPTWFAHHIRNHLFQVQRRGVLDLHHRGHDEPPGNGGFITNGGRIYLDMGHLEYASPECHSLTDVVASDRAGDLLLQRTIEDLGL
;
A
#
# COMPACT_ATOMS: atom_id res chain seq x y z
N MET A 1 10.64 28.09 5.82
CA MET A 1 9.98 27.48 4.64
C MET A 1 8.48 27.58 4.88
N LEU A 2 7.75 28.29 4.02
CA LEU A 2 6.32 28.57 4.17
C LEU A 2 5.47 27.41 3.62
N HIS A 3 4.55 26.88 4.43
CA HIS A 3 3.30 26.16 4.06
C HIS A 3 3.37 25.36 2.75
N ARG A 4 4.18 24.31 2.70
CA ARG A 4 4.20 23.37 1.56
C ARG A 4 3.36 22.14 1.90
N ILE A 5 2.86 21.50 0.84
CA ILE A 5 2.31 20.15 0.92
C ILE A 5 3.47 19.18 0.76
N PHE A 6 3.48 18.13 1.57
CA PHE A 6 4.42 17.03 1.55
C PHE A 6 3.68 15.73 1.27
N GLY A 7 4.33 14.80 0.59
CA GLY A 7 3.88 13.43 0.36
C GLY A 7 5.08 12.52 0.16
N LEU A 8 4.92 11.25 0.44
CA LEU A 8 5.90 10.19 0.19
C LEU A 8 5.24 9.04 -0.57
N GLU A 9 6.03 8.39 -1.40
CA GLU A 9 5.70 7.17 -2.13
C GLU A 9 6.75 6.13 -1.72
N THR A 10 6.30 5.06 -1.09
CA THR A 10 7.15 4.03 -0.48
C THR A 10 6.82 2.68 -1.10
N GLU A 11 7.68 2.21 -1.99
CA GLU A 11 7.64 0.86 -2.54
C GLU A 11 8.31 -0.14 -1.59
N TYR A 12 7.63 -1.24 -1.30
CA TYR A 12 8.12 -2.29 -0.42
C TYR A 12 8.72 -3.44 -1.21
N GLY A 13 9.99 -3.74 -0.91
CA GLY A 13 10.61 -4.99 -1.34
C GLY A 13 10.00 -6.18 -0.64
N LEU A 14 9.55 -7.18 -1.41
CA LEU A 14 8.95 -8.40 -0.88
C LEU A 14 9.89 -9.58 -1.12
N LEU A 15 10.51 -10.06 -0.05
CA LEU A 15 11.37 -11.25 -0.04
C LEU A 15 10.62 -12.42 0.59
N ILE A 16 10.62 -13.58 -0.09
CA ILE A 16 10.04 -14.81 0.41
C ILE A 16 11.18 -15.66 0.99
N HIS A 17 11.08 -16.00 2.27
CA HIS A 17 12.14 -16.73 2.99
C HIS A 17 12.12 -18.25 2.73
N GLU A 18 10.98 -18.80 2.32
CA GLU A 18 10.82 -20.22 2.03
C GLU A 18 10.85 -20.48 0.52
N ASP A 19 11.35 -21.66 0.13
CA ASP A 19 11.13 -22.21 -1.22
C ASP A 19 9.63 -22.56 -1.35
N ARG A 20 8.80 -21.54 -1.59
CA ARG A 20 7.41 -21.68 -2.01
C ARG A 20 7.36 -21.52 -3.52
N PRO A 21 7.65 -22.57 -4.31
CA PRO A 21 7.74 -22.47 -5.77
C PRO A 21 6.41 -22.05 -6.42
N ASP A 22 5.30 -22.22 -5.70
CA ASP A 22 3.96 -22.00 -6.23
C ASP A 22 3.52 -20.52 -6.24
N HIS A 23 4.22 -19.64 -5.51
CA HIS A 23 3.83 -18.23 -5.36
C HIS A 23 4.99 -17.25 -5.53
N SER A 24 4.84 -16.32 -6.47
CA SER A 24 5.80 -15.23 -6.70
C SER A 24 5.62 -14.10 -5.68
N PRO A 25 6.63 -13.21 -5.52
CA PRO A 25 6.47 -12.01 -4.69
C PRO A 25 5.27 -11.15 -5.08
N THR A 26 5.03 -11.00 -6.39
CA THR A 26 3.86 -10.27 -6.91
C THR A 26 2.54 -10.91 -6.49
N TRP A 27 2.47 -12.25 -6.43
CA TRP A 27 1.28 -12.94 -5.92
C TRP A 27 0.99 -12.54 -4.46
N PHE A 28 2.00 -12.50 -3.60
CA PHE A 28 1.84 -12.05 -2.22
C PHE A 28 1.46 -10.57 -2.13
N ALA A 29 2.03 -9.70 -2.96
CA ALA A 29 1.65 -8.29 -3.01
C ALA A 29 0.15 -8.13 -3.37
N HIS A 30 -0.35 -8.86 -4.36
CA HIS A 30 -1.77 -8.93 -4.67
C HIS A 30 -2.60 -9.46 -3.49
N HIS A 31 -2.13 -10.51 -2.83
CA HIS A 31 -2.83 -11.14 -1.71
C HIS A 31 -2.99 -10.18 -0.51
N ILE A 32 -1.90 -9.51 -0.13
CA ILE A 32 -1.87 -8.50 0.96
C ILE A 32 -2.84 -7.35 0.64
N ARG A 33 -2.73 -6.75 -0.55
CA ARG A 33 -3.64 -5.68 -0.98
C ARG A 33 -5.09 -6.15 -0.97
N ASN A 34 -5.39 -7.33 -1.53
CA ASN A 34 -6.77 -7.83 -1.57
C ASN A 34 -7.33 -8.03 -0.17
N HIS A 35 -6.54 -8.58 0.76
CA HIS A 35 -6.94 -8.75 2.15
C HIS A 35 -7.30 -7.40 2.81
N LEU A 36 -6.43 -6.41 2.63
CA LEU A 36 -6.61 -5.06 3.16
C LEU A 36 -7.94 -4.41 2.72
N PHE A 37 -8.28 -4.49 1.44
CA PHE A 37 -9.50 -3.86 0.90
C PHE A 37 -10.75 -4.73 1.01
N GLN A 38 -10.65 -6.04 0.77
CA GLN A 38 -11.82 -6.92 0.66
C GLN A 38 -12.19 -7.55 2.00
N VAL A 39 -11.21 -7.85 2.85
CA VAL A 39 -11.41 -8.50 4.15
C VAL A 39 -11.41 -7.47 5.27
N GLN A 40 -10.32 -6.72 5.44
CA GLN A 40 -10.19 -5.73 6.51
C GLN A 40 -10.99 -4.45 6.23
N ARG A 41 -11.41 -4.22 4.99
CA ARG A 41 -12.22 -3.07 4.54
C ARG A 41 -11.63 -1.73 4.99
N ARG A 42 -10.30 -1.59 4.88
CA ARG A 42 -9.54 -0.41 5.31
C ARG A 42 -9.59 0.78 4.33
N GLY A 43 -10.43 0.70 3.29
CA GLY A 43 -10.45 1.69 2.23
C GLY A 43 -11.44 1.38 1.11
N VAL A 44 -11.29 2.11 0.02
CA VAL A 44 -12.10 1.99 -1.21
C VAL A 44 -11.17 1.74 -2.39
N LEU A 45 -11.48 0.71 -3.19
CA LEU A 45 -10.73 0.39 -4.40
C LEU A 45 -10.99 1.40 -5.51
N ASP A 46 -9.96 1.66 -6.30
CA ASP A 46 -10.06 2.43 -7.53
C ASP A 46 -10.86 1.65 -8.57
N LEU A 47 -11.99 2.20 -9.04
CA LEU A 47 -12.84 1.57 -10.06
C LEU A 47 -12.54 2.05 -11.49
N HIS A 48 -11.51 2.87 -11.64
CA HIS A 48 -11.11 3.49 -12.90
C HIS A 48 -9.63 3.27 -13.16
N HIS A 49 -9.22 3.29 -14.43
CA HIS A 49 -7.81 3.30 -14.80
C HIS A 49 -7.11 4.54 -14.23
N ARG A 50 -5.95 4.34 -13.61
CA ARG A 50 -5.10 5.42 -13.06
C ARG A 50 -3.87 5.69 -13.92
N GLY A 51 -3.40 4.67 -14.65
CA GLY A 51 -2.21 4.69 -15.48
C GLY A 51 -2.14 3.49 -16.42
N HIS A 52 -1.05 3.38 -17.18
CA HIS A 52 -0.86 2.27 -18.13
C HIS A 52 -0.85 0.90 -17.45
N ASP A 53 -0.15 0.80 -16.32
CA ASP A 53 0.02 -0.43 -15.54
C ASP A 53 -0.87 -0.46 -14.28
N GLU A 54 -1.88 0.40 -14.22
CA GLU A 54 -2.81 0.51 -13.10
C GLU A 54 -4.27 0.37 -13.55
N PRO A 55 -4.72 -0.87 -13.82
CA PRO A 55 -6.11 -1.15 -14.16
C PRO A 55 -7.06 -0.93 -12.96
N PRO A 56 -8.38 -0.88 -13.19
CA PRO A 56 -9.37 -0.89 -12.12
C PRO A 56 -9.13 -2.03 -11.12
N GLY A 57 -9.16 -1.71 -9.83
CA GLY A 57 -8.87 -2.64 -8.74
C GLY A 57 -7.39 -2.88 -8.46
N ASN A 58 -6.47 -2.17 -9.13
CA ASN A 58 -5.03 -2.30 -8.86
C ASN A 58 -4.65 -1.88 -7.43
N GLY A 59 -5.40 -0.93 -6.86
CA GLY A 59 -5.23 -0.39 -5.52
C GLY A 59 -6.40 0.49 -5.13
N GLY A 60 -6.21 1.33 -4.12
CA GLY A 60 -7.24 2.23 -3.65
C GLY A 60 -6.79 3.17 -2.54
N PHE A 61 -7.68 4.08 -2.17
CA PHE A 61 -7.48 4.98 -1.04
C PHE A 61 -7.91 4.32 0.27
N ILE A 62 -7.11 4.48 1.31
CA ILE A 62 -7.39 3.94 2.64
C ILE A 62 -7.95 5.02 3.58
N THR A 63 -8.49 4.62 4.73
CA THR A 63 -9.22 5.51 5.65
C THR A 63 -8.40 6.68 6.20
N ASN A 64 -7.06 6.63 6.14
CA ASN A 64 -6.21 7.75 6.56
C ASN A 64 -5.92 8.77 5.43
N GLY A 65 -6.48 8.57 4.24
CA GLY A 65 -6.28 9.42 3.06
C GLY A 65 -5.08 9.02 2.19
N GLY A 66 -4.23 8.10 2.64
CA GLY A 66 -3.18 7.52 1.81
C GLY A 66 -3.72 6.55 0.77
N ARG A 67 -2.85 6.08 -0.10
CA ARG A 67 -3.18 5.13 -1.17
C ARG A 67 -2.29 3.89 -1.06
N ILE A 68 -2.87 2.71 -1.29
CA ILE A 68 -2.12 1.46 -1.43
C ILE A 68 -2.46 0.85 -2.78
N TYR A 69 -1.44 0.55 -3.56
CA TYR A 69 -1.57 0.01 -4.91
C TYR A 69 -0.35 -0.83 -5.28
N LEU A 70 -0.37 -1.43 -6.48
CA LEU A 70 0.77 -2.16 -6.99
C LEU A 70 1.44 -1.35 -8.09
N ASP A 71 2.71 -1.03 -7.91
CA ASP A 71 3.52 -0.40 -8.95
C ASP A 71 4.54 -1.40 -9.49
N MET A 72 4.42 -1.73 -10.78
CA MET A 72 5.26 -2.73 -11.47
C MET A 72 5.47 -4.06 -10.70
N GLY A 73 4.52 -4.43 -9.84
CA GLY A 73 4.55 -5.64 -9.02
C GLY A 73 5.02 -5.46 -7.57
N HIS A 74 5.49 -4.28 -7.19
CA HIS A 74 5.76 -3.90 -5.81
C HIS A 74 4.48 -3.43 -5.13
N LEU A 75 4.34 -3.74 -3.84
CA LEU A 75 3.30 -3.12 -3.03
C LEU A 75 3.79 -1.73 -2.63
N GLU A 76 2.99 -0.72 -2.90
CA GLU A 76 3.34 0.67 -2.62
C GLU A 76 2.33 1.32 -1.67
N TYR A 77 2.85 2.10 -0.74
CA TYR A 77 2.08 3.04 0.06
C TYR A 77 2.45 4.48 -0.32
N ALA A 78 1.45 5.25 -0.78
CA ALA A 78 1.57 6.69 -0.90
C ALA A 78 0.88 7.37 0.30
N SER A 79 1.59 8.25 1.00
CA SER A 79 1.05 8.99 2.14
C SER A 79 -0.08 9.94 1.70
N PRO A 80 -1.04 10.30 2.58
CA PRO A 80 -1.89 11.46 2.34
C PRO A 80 -1.05 12.73 2.21
N GLU A 81 -1.63 13.76 1.60
CA GLU A 81 -1.04 15.10 1.58
C GLU A 81 -0.92 15.67 3.00
N CYS A 82 0.30 15.99 3.40
CA CYS A 82 0.65 16.46 4.74
C CYS A 82 1.09 17.93 4.72
N HIS A 83 0.81 18.67 5.79
CA HIS A 83 1.18 20.09 5.90
C HIS A 83 2.43 20.34 6.76
N SER A 84 2.94 19.30 7.44
CA SER A 84 4.15 19.33 8.25
C SER A 84 5.02 18.09 8.03
N LEU A 85 6.32 18.22 8.33
CA LEU A 85 7.24 17.07 8.27
C LEU A 85 6.88 15.98 9.30
N THR A 86 6.32 16.37 10.44
CA THR A 86 5.87 15.41 11.45
C THR A 86 4.71 14.57 10.93
N ASP A 87 3.75 15.18 10.23
CA ASP A 87 2.59 14.46 9.69
C ASP A 87 3.00 13.47 8.60
N VAL A 88 3.92 13.85 7.70
CA VAL A 88 4.35 12.95 6.63
C VAL A 88 5.14 11.76 7.19
N VAL A 89 6.01 11.97 8.18
CA VAL A 89 6.73 10.88 8.86
C VAL A 89 5.76 9.98 9.63
N ALA A 90 4.76 10.56 10.32
CA ALA A 90 3.75 9.78 11.03
C ALA A 90 2.89 8.95 10.06
N SER A 91 2.55 9.51 8.90
CA SER A 91 1.76 8.84 7.88
C SER A 91 2.52 7.70 7.21
N ASP A 92 3.78 7.91 6.84
CA ASP A 92 4.68 6.88 6.30
C ASP A 92 4.80 5.69 7.29
N ARG A 93 5.04 5.97 8.57
CA ARG A 93 5.05 4.94 9.63
C ARG A 93 3.69 4.27 9.85
N ALA A 94 2.58 4.98 9.62
CA ALA A 94 1.26 4.37 9.67
C ALA A 94 1.05 3.39 8.50
N GLY A 95 1.63 3.67 7.33
CA GLY A 95 1.72 2.74 6.19
C GLY A 95 2.41 1.44 6.58
N ASP A 96 3.63 1.53 7.14
CA ASP A 96 4.40 0.37 7.64
C ASP A 96 3.56 -0.49 8.60
N LEU A 97 2.97 0.15 9.62
CA LEU A 97 2.18 -0.54 10.64
C LEU A 97 0.93 -1.22 10.06
N LEU A 98 0.31 -0.61 9.07
CA LEU A 98 -0.88 -1.16 8.44
C LEU A 98 -0.52 -2.39 7.61
N LEU A 99 0.55 -2.33 6.82
CA LEU A 99 1.04 -3.47 6.05
C LEU A 99 1.48 -4.61 6.96
N GLN A 100 2.28 -4.32 7.99
CA GLN A 100 2.71 -5.32 8.98
C GLN A 100 1.52 -6.05 9.61
N ARG A 101 0.50 -5.31 10.07
CA ARG A 101 -0.72 -5.91 10.63
C ARG A 101 -1.51 -6.71 9.59
N THR A 102 -1.49 -6.32 8.33
CA THR A 102 -2.17 -7.05 7.25
C THR A 102 -1.48 -8.39 7.00
N ILE A 103 -0.15 -8.42 7.01
CA ILE A 103 0.67 -9.63 6.88
C ILE A 103 0.44 -10.56 8.08
N GLU A 104 0.46 -10.03 9.31
CA GLU A 104 0.17 -10.79 10.54
C GLU A 104 -1.23 -11.41 10.52
N ASP A 105 -2.25 -10.66 10.10
CA ASP A 105 -3.64 -11.13 10.01
C ASP A 105 -3.84 -12.18 8.91
N LEU A 106 -2.98 -12.19 7.89
CA LEU A 106 -2.90 -13.25 6.87
C LEU A 106 -2.15 -14.50 7.35
N GLY A 107 -1.46 -14.44 8.49
CA GLY A 107 -0.61 -15.51 8.98
C GLY A 107 0.63 -15.75 8.12
N LEU A 108 1.15 -14.68 7.50
CA LEU A 108 2.36 -14.70 6.67
C LEU A 108 3.62 -14.33 7.46
#